data_AF-A0A914L411-F1
#
_entry.id   AF-A0A914L411-F1
#
_cell.length_a   1.000
_cell.length_b   1.000
_cell.length_c   1.000
_cell.angle_alpha   90.00
_cell.angle_beta   90.00
_cell.angle_gamma   90.00
#
_symmetry.space_group_name_H-M   'P 1'
#
loop_
_entity.id
_entity.type
_entity.pdbx_description
1 polymer ?
#
loop_
_entity_poly.entity_id
_entity_poly.type
_entity_poly.pdbx_seq_one_letter_code
_entity_poly.pdbx_strand_id
1 'polypeptide(L)'
;MSSSKSSTSSLTQQPTVVDINSLTIEELSGLQQQLSAELSFFNESLNELRSVSNRFGRCQVTLDSINPEEKNKKALIPLSESVYIEAKVLDPDKYLVEIGAGYFARMNRKQALDYF
;
A
#
# COMPACT_ATOMS: atom_id res chain seq x y z
N MET A 1 -48.86 -3.69 -25.03
CA MET A 1 -48.41 -3.03 -23.79
C MET A 1 -47.62 -4.10 -23.02
N SER A 2 -46.35 -4.37 -23.33
CA SER A 2 -45.10 -3.59 -23.16
C SER A 2 -44.92 -3.02 -21.76
N SER A 3 -44.01 -3.63 -20.99
CA SER A 3 -43.03 -3.07 -20.03
C SER A 3 -42.63 -4.18 -19.01
N SER A 4 -41.44 -4.79 -19.02
CA SER A 4 -40.06 -4.28 -18.74
C SER A 4 -39.69 -4.30 -17.25
N LYS A 5 -38.68 -5.14 -16.90
CA LYS A 5 -37.55 -4.97 -15.93
C LYS A 5 -36.98 -6.38 -15.57
N SER A 6 -35.84 -6.86 -16.10
CA SER A 6 -34.41 -6.53 -15.77
C SER A 6 -34.12 -6.72 -14.27
N SER A 7 -33.13 -7.43 -13.73
CA SER A 7 -31.78 -7.91 -14.10
C SER A 7 -31.36 -8.83 -12.93
N THR A 8 -30.56 -9.89 -13.06
CA THR A 8 -29.10 -9.86 -12.77
C THR A 8 -28.58 -11.29 -12.95
N SER A 9 -27.91 -11.58 -14.06
CA SER A 9 -27.06 -12.77 -14.19
C SER A 9 -25.62 -12.33 -14.00
N SER A 10 -25.03 -12.75 -12.88
CA SER A 10 -23.60 -12.62 -12.57
C SER A 10 -22.77 -13.30 -13.66
N LEU A 11 -22.09 -12.52 -14.51
CA LEU A 11 -21.04 -13.03 -15.38
C LEU A 11 -19.78 -13.25 -14.54
N THR A 12 -19.61 -14.47 -14.05
CA THR A 12 -18.27 -15.04 -13.82
C THR A 12 -17.57 -15.12 -15.18
N GLN A 13 -16.62 -14.21 -15.43
CA GLN A 13 -15.67 -14.35 -16.53
C GLN A 13 -14.82 -15.60 -16.26
N GLN A 14 -15.21 -16.71 -16.89
CA GLN A 14 -14.28 -17.79 -17.18
C GLN A 14 -13.23 -17.25 -18.15
N PRO A 15 -11.93 -17.59 -18.00
CA PRO A 15 -10.93 -17.25 -18.99
C PRO A 15 -11.30 -17.96 -20.29
N THR A 16 -11.83 -17.20 -21.25
CA THR A 16 -12.10 -17.68 -22.60
C THR A 16 -10.76 -18.05 -23.22
N VAL A 17 -10.50 -19.33 -23.39
CA VAL A 17 -9.35 -19.82 -24.16
C VAL A 17 -9.65 -19.47 -25.61
N VAL A 18 -9.13 -18.33 -26.08
CA VAL A 18 -9.29 -17.87 -27.46
C VAL A 18 -8.25 -18.59 -28.32
N ASP A 19 -8.70 -19.30 -29.35
CA ASP A 19 -7.82 -20.00 -30.29
C ASP A 19 -7.12 -18.99 -31.20
N ILE A 20 -5.79 -18.92 -31.10
CA ILE A 20 -4.96 -17.87 -31.71
C ILE A 20 -4.99 -17.96 -33.24
N ASN A 21 -5.28 -19.15 -33.79
CA ASN A 21 -5.29 -19.41 -35.23
C ASN A 21 -6.58 -18.97 -35.94
N SER A 22 -7.64 -18.63 -35.19
CA SER A 22 -8.93 -18.19 -35.76
C SER A 22 -9.17 -16.68 -35.72
N LEU A 23 -8.21 -15.90 -35.21
CA LEU A 23 -8.35 -14.45 -35.03
C LEU A 23 -7.87 -13.67 -36.26
N THR A 24 -8.58 -12.58 -36.57
CA THR A 24 -8.14 -11.60 -37.56
C THR A 24 -7.00 -10.73 -37.02
N ILE A 25 -6.22 -10.09 -37.91
CA ILE A 25 -5.09 -9.22 -37.54
C ILE A 25 -5.53 -8.06 -36.61
N GLU A 26 -6.74 -7.54 -36.80
CA GLU A 26 -7.30 -6.47 -35.96
C GLU A 26 -7.61 -6.96 -34.53
N GLU A 27 -8.18 -8.16 -34.38
CA GLU A 27 -8.46 -8.75 -33.07
C GLU A 27 -7.16 -9.11 -32.31
N LEU A 28 -6.13 -9.59 -33.01
CA LEU A 28 -4.80 -9.82 -32.42
C LEU A 28 -4.14 -8.53 -31.93
N SER A 29 -4.29 -7.43 -32.67
CA SER A 29 -3.77 -6.12 -32.25
C SER A 29 -4.51 -5.59 -31.03
N GLY A 30 -5.84 -5.77 -30.94
CA GLY A 30 -6.63 -5.43 -29.76
C GLY A 30 -6.21 -6.26 -28.53
N LEU A 31 -6.00 -7.56 -28.70
CA LEU A 31 -5.53 -8.45 -27.63
C LEU A 31 -4.13 -8.06 -27.13
N GLN A 32 -3.22 -7.69 -28.04
CA GLN A 32 -1.89 -7.20 -27.66
C GLN A 32 -1.96 -5.94 -26.80
N GLN A 33 -2.81 -4.97 -27.17
CA GLN A 33 -2.99 -3.74 -26.40
C GLN A 33 -3.57 -4.03 -25.01
N GLN A 34 -4.56 -4.94 -24.92
CA GLN A 34 -5.14 -5.36 -23.65
C GLN A 34 -4.09 -6.01 -22.73
N LEU A 35 -3.32 -6.97 -23.25
CA LEU A 35 -2.22 -7.61 -22.51
C LEU A 35 -1.16 -6.60 -22.06
N SER A 36 -0.85 -5.62 -22.89
CA SER A 36 0.12 -4.57 -22.55
C SER A 36 -0.38 -3.67 -21.42
N ALA A 37 -1.67 -3.30 -21.46
CA ALA A 37 -2.30 -2.51 -20.40
C ALA A 37 -2.36 -3.28 -19.07
N GLU A 38 -2.71 -4.56 -19.12
CA GLU A 38 -2.76 -5.43 -17.95
C GLU A 38 -1.36 -5.62 -17.33
N LEU A 39 -0.34 -5.81 -18.17
CA LEU A 39 1.05 -5.91 -17.71
C LEU A 39 1.56 -4.60 -17.10
N SER A 40 1.14 -3.45 -17.63
CA SER A 40 1.44 -2.15 -17.03
C SER A 40 0.80 -2.03 -15.64
N PHE A 41 -0.49 -2.38 -15.52
CA PHE A 41 -1.22 -2.36 -14.26
C PHE A 41 -0.57 -3.26 -13.19
N PHE A 42 -0.15 -4.47 -13.56
CA PHE A 42 0.56 -5.36 -12.63
C PHE A 42 1.91 -4.81 -12.19
N ASN A 43 2.68 -4.20 -13.10
CA ASN A 43 3.96 -3.59 -12.72
C ASN A 43 3.77 -2.41 -11.76
N GLU A 44 2.77 -1.56 -12.00
CA GLU A 44 2.45 -0.44 -11.12
C GLU A 44 2.05 -0.95 -9.72
N SER A 45 1.12 -1.91 -9.67
CA SER A 45 0.68 -2.54 -8.42
C SER A 45 1.83 -3.19 -7.64
N LEU A 46 2.75 -3.85 -8.34
CA LEU A 46 3.95 -4.45 -7.74
C LEU A 46 4.90 -3.39 -7.19
N ASN A 47 5.05 -2.26 -7.88
CA ASN A 47 5.91 -1.16 -7.42
C ASN A 47 5.33 -0.48 -6.18
N GLU A 48 4.02 -0.27 -6.14
CA GLU A 48 3.34 0.23 -4.94
C GLU A 48 3.53 -0.71 -3.75
N LEU A 49 3.32 -2.01 -3.94
CA LEU A 49 3.50 -3.01 -2.87
C LEU A 49 4.95 -3.06 -2.37
N ARG A 50 5.93 -2.98 -3.28
CA ARG A 50 7.36 -2.89 -2.91
C ARG A 50 7.68 -1.62 -2.13
N SER A 51 7.09 -0.49 -2.53
CA SER A 51 7.24 0.77 -1.81
C SER A 51 6.70 0.68 -0.38
N VAL A 52 5.52 0.07 -0.20
CA VAL A 52 4.94 -0.18 1.13
C VAL A 52 5.84 -1.12 1.94
N SER A 53 6.30 -2.23 1.37
CA SER A 53 7.22 -3.16 2.05
C SER A 53 8.51 -2.47 2.51
N ASN A 54 9.09 -1.59 1.68
CA ASN A 54 10.25 -0.79 2.07
C ASN A 54 9.93 0.17 3.22
N ARG A 55 8.76 0.83 3.19
CA ARG A 55 8.30 1.68 4.30
C ARG A 55 8.20 0.89 5.62
N PHE A 56 7.64 -0.32 5.59
CA PHE A 56 7.57 -1.20 6.77
C PHE A 56 8.97 -1.55 7.29
N GLY A 57 9.90 -1.95 6.40
CA GLY A 57 11.29 -2.21 6.79
C GLY A 57 11.98 -0.98 7.39
N ARG A 58 11.73 0.22 6.86
CA ARG A 58 12.26 1.48 7.43
C ARG A 58 11.66 1.78 8.81
N CYS A 59 10.39 1.47 9.03
CA CYS A 59 9.75 1.60 10.34
C CYS A 59 10.42 0.69 11.37
N GLN A 60 10.70 -0.57 11.02
CA GLN A 60 11.40 -1.51 11.89
C GLN A 60 12.79 -1.01 12.28
N VAL A 61 13.59 -0.54 11.32
CA VAL A 61 14.92 0.05 11.59
C VAL A 61 14.82 1.32 12.46
N THR A 62 13.75 2.11 12.28
CA THR A 62 13.51 3.32 13.09
C THR A 62 13.12 3.00 14.53
N LEU A 63 12.36 1.92 14.75
CA LEU A 63 12.09 1.43 16.10
C LEU A 63 13.39 1.03 16.79
N ASP A 64 14.31 0.42 16.04
CA ASP A 64 15.59 -0.01 16.59
C ASP A 64 16.55 1.14 16.92
N SER A 65 16.49 2.25 16.18
CA SER A 65 17.36 3.41 16.41
C SER A 65 17.00 4.24 17.66
N ILE A 66 15.75 4.16 18.13
CA ILE A 66 15.30 4.89 19.31
C ILE A 66 15.58 4.06 20.56
N ASN A 67 16.55 4.51 21.35
CA ASN A 67 16.94 3.87 22.60
C ASN A 67 16.18 4.43 23.81
N PRO A 68 15.95 3.62 24.86
CA PRO A 68 15.34 4.09 26.10
C PRO A 68 16.11 5.23 26.79
N GLU A 69 17.42 5.33 26.53
CA GLU A 69 18.30 6.37 27.06
C GLU A 69 18.03 7.76 26.46
N GLU A 70 17.30 7.83 25.34
CA GLU A 70 16.91 9.08 24.70
C GLU A 70 15.79 9.83 25.45
N LYS A 71 15.34 9.29 26.60
CA LYS A 71 14.34 9.92 27.46
C LYS A 71 14.79 11.32 27.88
N ASN A 72 13.94 12.32 27.66
CA ASN A 72 14.19 13.76 27.88
C ASN A 72 15.27 14.39 27.00
N LYS A 73 15.83 13.67 26.03
CA LYS A 73 16.79 14.24 25.08
C LYS A 73 16.07 15.19 24.13
N LYS A 74 16.77 16.25 23.75
CA LYS A 74 16.33 17.23 22.75
C LYS A 74 16.46 16.62 21.35
N ALA A 75 15.38 16.67 20.59
CA ALA A 75 15.29 16.21 19.21
C ALA A 75 14.66 17.32 18.35
N LEU A 76 15.13 17.44 17.10
CA LEU A 76 14.53 18.36 16.13
C LEU A 76 13.42 17.64 15.38
N ILE A 77 12.21 18.17 15.44
CA ILE A 77 11.03 17.62 14.78
C ILE A 77 10.64 18.56 13.63
N PRO A 78 10.48 18.04 12.40
CA PRO A 78 9.99 18.84 11.28
C PRO A 78 8.52 19.19 11.51
N LEU A 79 8.19 20.49 11.49
CA LEU A 79 6.81 20.97 11.45
C LEU A 79 6.36 21.19 10.00
N SER A 80 7.28 21.59 9.14
CA SER A 80 7.12 21.73 7.68
C SER A 80 8.46 21.50 6.98
N GLU A 81 8.50 21.53 5.65
CA GLU A 81 9.72 21.31 4.86
C GLU A 81 10.87 22.29 5.19
N SER A 82 10.56 23.48 5.73
CA SER A 82 11.57 24.51 6.04
C SER A 82 11.63 24.89 7.52
N VAL A 83 10.82 24.28 8.39
CA VAL A 83 10.74 24.65 9.81
C VAL A 83 10.90 23.42 10.69
N TYR A 84 11.93 23.45 11.53
CA TYR A 84 12.19 22.46 12.57
C TYR A 84 12.00 23.09 13.95
N ILE A 85 11.35 22.37 14.83
CA ILE A 85 11.17 22.76 16.24
C ILE A 85 11.96 21.82 17.14
N GLU A 86 12.53 22.36 18.21
CA GLU A 86 13.17 21.56 19.24
C GLU A 86 12.09 21.00 20.19
N ALA A 87 12.06 19.67 20.33
CA ALA A 87 11.16 18.96 21.23
C ALA A 87 11.94 17.98 22.10
N LYS A 88 11.32 17.48 23.17
CA LYS A 88 11.89 16.44 24.03
C LYS A 88 11.05 15.17 23.98
N VAL A 89 11.70 14.02 23.91
CA VAL A 89 11.02 12.73 23.94
C VAL A 89 10.66 12.37 25.38
N LEU A 90 9.37 12.31 25.70
CA LEU A 90 8.89 12.01 27.05
C LEU A 90 8.98 10.51 27.38
N ASP A 91 8.47 9.67 26.48
CA ASP A 91 8.39 8.21 26.64
C ASP A 91 8.94 7.51 25.39
N PRO A 92 10.20 7.06 25.38
CA PRO A 92 10.82 6.44 24.20
C PRO A 92 10.32 5.02 23.90
N ASP A 93 9.51 4.41 24.77
CA ASP A 93 8.96 3.04 24.59
C ASP A 93 7.52 3.04 24.03
N LYS A 94 6.89 4.22 23.87
CA LYS A 94 5.51 4.34 23.38
C LYS A 94 5.51 4.90 21.97
N TYR A 95 4.95 4.13 21.05
CA TYR A 95 4.84 4.48 19.64
C TYR A 95 3.38 4.59 19.21
N LEU A 96 3.14 5.42 18.21
CA LEU A 96 1.86 5.54 17.55
C LEU A 96 1.95 4.83 16.20
N VAL A 97 1.18 3.77 16.02
CA VAL A 97 1.20 2.92 14.82
C VAL A 97 -0.13 3.06 14.10
N GLU A 98 -0.10 3.35 12.80
CA GLU A 98 -1.30 3.35 11.96
C GLU A 98 -1.71 1.91 11.65
N ILE A 99 -2.94 1.55 11.99
CA ILE A 99 -3.50 0.19 11.79
C ILE A 99 -4.47 0.11 10.61
N GLY A 100 -4.64 1.21 9.87
CA GLY A 100 -5.51 1.31 8.69
C GLY A 100 -6.79 2.12 8.93
N ALA A 101 -7.47 2.47 7.84
CA ALA A 101 -8.68 3.30 7.82
C ALA A 101 -8.57 4.64 8.60
N GLY A 102 -7.36 5.17 8.76
CA GLY A 102 -7.08 6.38 9.51
C GLY A 102 -7.04 6.19 11.04
N TYR A 103 -7.05 4.96 11.54
CA TYR A 103 -6.93 4.66 12.96
C TYR A 103 -5.48 4.46 13.38
N PHE A 104 -5.17 4.97 14.57
CA PHE A 104 -3.85 4.86 15.18
C PHE A 104 -3.95 4.19 16.54
N ALA A 105 -3.14 3.16 16.75
CA ALA A 105 -3.01 2.46 18.02
C ALA A 105 -1.72 2.88 18.72
N ARG A 106 -1.81 3.08 20.04
CA ARG A 106 -0.63 3.27 20.87
C ARG A 106 -0.08 1.91 21.27
N MET A 107 1.15 1.61 20.87
CA MET A 107 1.81 0.32 21.08
C MET A 107 3.14 0.52 21.83
N ASN A 108 3.57 -0.51 22.56
CA ASN A 108 4.93 -0.56 23.08
C ASN A 108 5.92 -1.04 22.01
N ARG A 109 7.24 -0.95 22.26
CA ARG A 109 8.25 -1.38 21.28
C ARG A 109 8.07 -2.82 20.81
N LYS A 110 7.79 -3.75 21.72
CA LYS A 110 7.64 -5.18 21.39
C LYS A 110 6.43 -5.45 20.49
N GLN A 111 5.30 -4.81 20.78
CA GLN A 111 4.07 -4.89 19.98
C GLN A 111 4.26 -4.25 18.61
N ALA A 112 4.97 -3.12 18.54
CA ALA A 112 5.26 -2.47 17.26
C ALA A 112 6.20 -3.33 16.39
N LEU A 113 7.20 -3.98 16.98
CA LEU A 113 8.09 -4.92 16.27
C LEU A 113 7.39 -6.19 15.78
N ASP A 114 6.34 -6.64 16.45
CA ASP A 114 5.52 -7.78 16.01
C ASP A 114 4.54 -7.38 14.87
N TYR A 115 4.19 -6.09 14.80
CA TYR A 115 3.29 -5.56 13.79
C TYR A 115 3.98 -5.25 12.45
N PHE A 116 5.20 -4.71 12.48
CA PHE A 116 5.96 -4.31 11.30
C PHE A 116 6.85 -5.44 10.77
#